data_AF-C0CLK9-F1
#
_entry.id   AF-C0CLK9-F1
#
_cell.length_a   1.000
_cell.length_b   1.000
_cell.length_c   1.000
_cell.angle_alpha   90.00
_cell.angle_beta   90.00
_cell.angle_gamma   90.00
#
_symmetry.space_group_name_H-M   'P 1'
#
loop_
_entity.id
_entity.type
_entity.pdbx_description
1 polymer ?
#
loop_
_entity_poly.entity_id
_entity_poly.type
_entity_poly.pdbx_seq_one_letter_code
_entity_poly.pdbx_strand_id
1 'polypeptide(L)'
;MLWEILIQLYEDSENPIDKFACALAYETKGALFREKALQKFEESIDYITPEFMQKFISYMPLNVYMKFSRLYESNHEYEKAILYTELGHKYGNKNNPNFNKRIRELQDKIKRNPKKRKYNPSQETLEFEKDIVNAAKYFIKVANLNRY
;
A
#
# COMPACT_ATOMS: atom_id res chain seq x y z
N MET A 1 12.15 8.00 -6.00
CA MET A 1 13.51 7.42 -5.97
C MET A 1 13.76 6.59 -4.71
N LEU A 2 13.61 7.12 -3.49
CA LEU A 2 13.85 6.34 -2.24
C LEU A 2 12.99 5.06 -2.15
N TRP A 3 11.69 5.14 -2.44
CA TRP A 3 10.80 3.98 -2.46
C TRP A 3 11.20 2.93 -3.47
N GLU A 4 11.75 3.35 -4.62
CA GLU A 4 12.24 2.42 -5.62
C GLU A 4 13.48 1.67 -5.13
N ILE A 5 14.39 2.36 -4.44
CA ILE A 5 15.57 1.71 -3.85
C ILE A 5 15.14 0.60 -2.87
N LEU A 6 14.15 0.88 -2.01
CA LEU A 6 13.60 -0.12 -1.10
C LEU A 6 13.02 -1.31 -1.86
N ILE A 7 12.21 -1.06 -2.88
CA ILE A 7 11.64 -2.13 -3.73
C ILE A 7 12.78 -2.96 -4.34
N GLN A 8 13.77 -2.34 -4.97
CA GLN A 8 14.86 -3.06 -5.63
C GLN A 8 15.72 -3.90 -4.66
N LEU A 9 15.84 -3.48 -3.39
CA LEU A 9 16.59 -4.22 -2.38
C LEU A 9 15.80 -5.40 -1.79
N TYR A 10 14.47 -5.27 -1.68
CA TYR A 10 13.66 -6.12 -0.81
C TYR A 10 12.48 -6.82 -1.50
N GLU A 11 12.26 -6.63 -2.80
CA GLU A 11 11.14 -7.22 -3.54
C GLU A 11 11.04 -8.74 -3.35
N ASP A 12 12.18 -9.41 -3.36
CA ASP A 12 12.30 -10.87 -3.30
C ASP A 12 12.61 -11.37 -1.87
N SER A 13 12.57 -10.49 -0.87
CA SER A 13 12.78 -10.89 0.53
C SER A 13 11.61 -11.72 1.05
N GLU A 14 11.92 -12.79 1.79
CA GLU A 14 10.92 -13.59 2.50
C GLU A 14 10.51 -12.99 3.85
N ASN A 15 11.25 -12.00 4.35
CA ASN A 15 10.95 -11.36 5.63
C ASN A 15 9.63 -10.56 5.54
N PRO A 16 8.64 -10.81 6.42
CA PRO A 16 7.38 -10.08 6.41
C PRO A 16 7.52 -8.56 6.58
N ILE A 17 8.53 -8.09 7.32
CA ILE A 17 8.80 -6.66 7.49
C ILE A 17 9.22 -6.03 6.15
N ASP A 18 10.06 -6.72 5.40
CA ASP A 18 10.53 -6.27 4.09
C ASP A 18 9.39 -6.23 3.07
N LYS A 19 8.55 -7.28 3.06
CA LYS A 19 7.32 -7.32 2.26
C LYS A 19 6.37 -6.18 2.63
N PHE A 20 6.20 -5.91 3.92
CA PHE A 20 5.38 -4.78 4.40
C PHE A 20 5.96 -3.43 3.96
N ALA A 21 7.28 -3.26 4.01
CA ALA A 21 7.95 -2.06 3.52
C ALA A 21 7.77 -1.89 2.00
N CYS A 22 7.91 -2.96 1.22
CA CYS A 22 7.62 -2.95 -0.22
C CYS A 22 6.14 -2.62 -0.51
N ALA A 23 5.20 -3.12 0.29
CA ALA A 23 3.80 -2.79 0.15
C ALA A 23 3.53 -1.28 0.30
N LEU A 24 4.12 -0.68 1.34
CA LEU A 24 4.05 0.77 1.56
C LEU A 24 4.74 1.54 0.43
N ALA A 25 5.90 1.08 -0.03
CA ALA A 25 6.62 1.68 -1.13
C ALA A 25 5.79 1.68 -2.43
N TYR A 26 5.22 0.54 -2.82
CA TYR A 26 4.37 0.45 -4.00
C TYR A 26 3.09 1.28 -3.88
N GLU A 27 2.49 1.37 -2.69
CA GLU A 27 1.32 2.22 -2.48
C GLU A 27 1.60 3.69 -2.83
N THR A 28 2.80 4.18 -2.53
CA THR A 28 3.19 5.56 -2.89
C THR A 28 3.37 5.79 -4.40
N LYS A 29 3.55 4.72 -5.18
CA LYS A 29 3.74 4.79 -6.65
C LYS A 29 2.42 4.85 -7.42
N GLY A 30 1.28 4.78 -6.74
CA GLY A 30 -0.04 5.03 -7.33
C GLY A 30 -0.61 3.89 -8.16
N ALA A 31 -1.50 4.23 -9.11
CA ALA A 31 -2.43 3.28 -9.73
C ALA A 31 -1.75 2.12 -10.48
N LEU A 32 -0.58 2.34 -11.08
CA LEU A 32 0.16 1.33 -11.83
C LEU A 32 0.62 0.16 -10.93
N PHE A 33 0.91 0.45 -9.66
CA PHE A 33 1.49 -0.52 -8.73
C PHE A 33 0.51 -0.97 -7.63
N ARG A 34 -0.77 -0.58 -7.76
CA ARG A 34 -1.81 -0.90 -6.77
C ARG A 34 -1.89 -2.39 -6.45
N GLU A 35 -1.94 -3.23 -7.48
CA GLU A 35 -2.10 -4.68 -7.28
C GLU A 35 -0.87 -5.28 -6.59
N LYS A 36 0.34 -4.82 -6.94
CA LYS A 36 1.58 -5.23 -6.24
C LYS A 36 1.61 -4.77 -4.78
N ALA A 37 1.19 -3.55 -4.51
CA ALA A 37 1.09 -3.04 -3.15
C ALA A 37 0.15 -3.89 -2.28
N LEU A 38 -1.03 -4.24 -2.83
CA LEU A 38 -2.00 -5.09 -2.15
C LEU A 38 -1.45 -6.50 -1.93
N GLN A 39 -0.85 -7.11 -2.95
CA GLN A 39 -0.24 -8.43 -2.84
C GLN A 39 0.81 -8.47 -1.72
N LYS A 40 1.79 -7.57 -1.73
CA LYS A 40 2.84 -7.52 -0.70
C LYS A 40 2.30 -7.25 0.69
N PHE A 41 1.21 -6.47 0.80
CA PHE A 41 0.54 -6.23 2.06
C PHE A 41 -0.14 -7.50 2.59
N GLU A 42 -0.89 -8.21 1.76
CA GLU A 42 -1.53 -9.48 2.14
C GLU A 42 -0.52 -10.55 2.56
N GLU A 43 0.62 -10.63 1.88
CA GLU A 43 1.71 -11.55 2.22
C GLU A 43 2.38 -11.24 3.57
N SER A 44 2.22 -10.02 4.12
CA SER A 44 2.94 -9.58 5.31
C SER A 44 2.07 -9.26 6.51
N ILE A 45 0.85 -8.75 6.31
CA ILE A 45 0.08 -8.06 7.35
C ILE A 45 -0.22 -8.93 8.59
N ASP A 46 -0.39 -10.23 8.41
CA ASP A 46 -0.62 -11.18 9.51
C ASP A 46 0.57 -11.29 10.48
N TYR A 47 1.76 -10.89 10.04
CA TYR A 47 2.99 -10.89 10.83
C TYR A 47 3.36 -9.51 11.37
N ILE A 48 2.63 -8.45 10.99
CA ILE A 48 2.92 -7.07 11.40
C ILE A 48 1.96 -6.65 12.50
N THR A 49 2.47 -6.61 13.74
CA THR A 49 1.63 -6.25 14.88
C THR A 49 1.37 -4.75 14.96
N PRO A 50 0.24 -4.32 15.56
CA PRO A 50 -0.02 -2.91 15.82
C PRO A 50 1.08 -2.23 16.67
N GLU A 51 1.68 -2.95 17.61
CA GLU A 51 2.79 -2.47 18.45
C GLU A 51 4.04 -2.21 17.61
N PHE A 52 4.31 -3.07 16.63
CA PHE A 52 5.39 -2.84 15.67
C PHE A 52 5.14 -1.55 14.87
N MET A 53 3.94 -1.40 14.32
CA MET A 53 3.53 -0.21 13.55
C MET A 53 3.67 1.09 14.36
N GLN A 54 3.31 1.07 15.64
CA GLN A 54 3.40 2.24 16.53
C GLN A 54 4.82 2.73 16.78
N LYS A 55 5.85 1.93 16.51
CA LYS A 55 7.26 2.37 16.55
C LYS A 55 7.57 3.45 15.51
N PHE A 56 6.71 3.60 14.49
CA PHE A 56 6.91 4.53 13.39
C PHE A 56 5.71 5.49 13.29
N ILE A 57 5.95 6.78 13.56
CA ILE A 57 4.90 7.82 13.53
C ILE A 57 4.16 7.85 12.19
N SER A 58 4.88 7.69 11.08
CA SER A 58 4.31 7.66 9.73
C SER A 58 3.44 6.43 9.45
N TYR A 59 3.56 5.36 10.24
CA TYR A 59 2.90 4.07 10.03
C TYR A 59 2.06 3.64 11.22
N MET A 60 1.54 4.59 12.01
CA MET A 60 0.56 4.27 13.04
C MET A 60 -0.57 3.38 12.46
N PRO A 61 -1.07 2.38 13.21
CA PRO A 61 -2.04 1.41 12.70
C PRO A 61 -3.24 2.03 11.98
N LEU A 62 -3.81 3.11 12.56
CA LEU A 62 -4.88 3.88 11.93
C LEU A 62 -4.52 4.32 10.50
N ASN A 63 -3.33 4.89 10.30
CA ASN A 63 -2.91 5.41 9.01
C ASN A 63 -2.69 4.29 8.00
N VAL A 64 -2.05 3.19 8.41
CA VAL A 64 -1.80 2.02 7.55
C VAL A 64 -3.12 1.39 7.12
N TYR A 65 -4.01 1.07 8.05
CA TYR A 65 -5.28 0.43 7.70
C TYR A 65 -6.16 1.35 6.84
N MET A 66 -6.20 2.65 7.13
CA MET A 66 -6.97 3.59 6.30
C MET A 66 -6.36 3.77 4.90
N LYS A 67 -5.03 3.71 4.78
CA LYS A 67 -4.32 3.73 3.49
C LYS A 67 -4.69 2.51 2.65
N PHE A 68 -4.55 1.30 3.22
CA PHE A 68 -4.90 0.07 2.51
C PHE A 68 -6.40 -0.09 2.26
N SER A 69 -7.27 0.40 3.16
CA SER A 69 -8.71 0.48 2.90
C SER A 69 -9.03 1.27 1.62
N ARG A 70 -8.39 2.44 1.42
CA ARG A 70 -8.56 3.24 0.19
C ARG A 70 -7.99 2.52 -1.02
N LEU A 71 -6.89 1.78 -0.83
CA LEU A 71 -6.26 1.03 -1.90
C LEU A 71 -7.16 -0.12 -2.38
N TYR A 72 -7.73 -0.91 -1.47
CA TYR A 72 -8.73 -1.94 -1.77
C TYR A 72 -9.98 -1.35 -2.43
N GLU A 73 -10.49 -0.22 -1.93
CA GLU A 73 -11.62 0.47 -2.55
C GLU A 73 -11.32 0.86 -4.01
N SER A 74 -10.13 1.41 -4.26
CA SER A 74 -9.67 1.75 -5.60
C SER A 74 -9.40 0.53 -6.49
N ASN A 75 -9.20 -0.64 -5.88
CA ASN A 75 -9.11 -1.93 -6.58
C ASN A 75 -10.47 -2.62 -6.78
N HIS A 76 -11.56 -2.01 -6.29
CA HIS A 76 -12.93 -2.56 -6.27
C HIS A 76 -13.11 -3.78 -5.34
N GLU A 77 -12.27 -3.90 -4.32
CA GLU A 77 -12.39 -4.92 -3.26
C GLU A 77 -13.05 -4.30 -2.02
N TYR A 78 -14.35 -4.04 -2.12
CA TYR A 78 -15.06 -3.22 -1.13
C TYR A 78 -15.20 -3.90 0.24
N GLU A 79 -15.33 -5.21 0.29
CA GLU A 79 -15.40 -5.99 1.53
C GLU A 79 -14.10 -5.85 2.32
N LYS A 80 -12.95 -5.98 1.66
CA LYS A 80 -11.64 -5.72 2.28
C LYS A 80 -11.49 -4.25 2.66
N ALA A 81 -11.97 -3.33 1.83
CA ALA A 81 -11.96 -1.90 2.18
C ALA A 81 -12.76 -1.60 3.46
N ILE A 82 -13.89 -2.29 3.68
CA ILE A 82 -14.69 -2.20 4.92
C ILE A 82 -13.89 -2.78 6.08
N LEU A 83 -13.38 -4.01 5.96
CA LEU A 83 -12.57 -4.67 6.99
C LEU A 83 -11.45 -3.76 7.49
N TYR A 84 -10.66 -3.18 6.59
CA TYR A 84 -9.57 -2.30 6.97
C TYR A 84 -10.03 -0.92 7.48
N THR A 85 -11.23 -0.47 7.12
CA THR A 85 -11.84 0.72 7.77
C THR A 85 -12.19 0.42 9.22
N GLU A 86 -12.77 -0.76 9.49
CA GLU A 86 -13.12 -1.20 10.85
C GLU A 86 -11.88 -1.42 11.72
N LEU A 87 -10.82 -2.03 11.17
CA LEU A 87 -9.53 -2.15 11.84
C LEU A 87 -8.94 -0.78 12.16
N GLY A 88 -8.94 0.15 11.20
CA GLY A 88 -8.50 1.53 11.42
C GLY A 88 -9.28 2.22 12.54
N HIS A 89 -10.61 2.05 12.56
CA HIS A 89 -11.48 2.64 13.58
C HIS A 89 -11.10 2.24 15.01
N LYS A 90 -10.62 1.01 15.24
CA LYS A 90 -10.13 0.56 16.56
C LYS A 90 -9.00 1.42 17.13
N TYR A 91 -8.22 2.06 16.26
CA TYR A 91 -7.08 2.92 16.62
C TYR A 91 -7.37 4.42 16.41
N GLY A 92 -8.57 4.77 15.96
CA GLY A 92 -9.04 6.14 15.80
C GLY A 92 -9.88 6.62 16.99
N ASN A 93 -10.39 7.85 16.89
CA ASN A 93 -11.37 8.35 17.83
C ASN A 93 -12.71 7.61 17.64
N LYS A 94 -13.15 6.85 18.65
CA LYS A 94 -14.39 6.04 18.65
C LYS A 94 -15.66 6.84 18.35
N ASN A 95 -15.66 8.14 18.64
CA ASN A 95 -16.80 9.03 18.42
C ASN A 95 -16.76 9.70 17.04
N ASN A 96 -15.77 9.40 16.21
CA ASN A 96 -15.65 10.01 14.89
C ASN A 96 -16.70 9.40 13.93
N PRO A 97 -17.72 10.17 13.51
CA PRO A 97 -18.80 9.65 12.65
C PRO A 97 -18.31 9.30 11.24
N ASN A 98 -17.10 9.75 10.84
CA ASN A 98 -16.56 9.55 9.51
C ASN A 98 -16.31 8.07 9.17
N PHE A 99 -15.97 7.23 10.16
CA PHE A 99 -15.79 5.79 9.91
C PHE A 99 -17.11 5.12 9.52
N ASN A 100 -18.18 5.37 10.27
CA ASN A 100 -19.52 4.85 9.98
C ASN A 100 -20.08 5.39 8.66
N LYS A 101 -19.75 6.64 8.31
CA LYS A 101 -20.11 7.21 7.01
C LYS A 101 -19.39 6.46 5.87
N ARG A 102 -18.07 6.26 5.98
CA ARG A 102 -17.27 5.55 4.98
C ARG A 102 -17.73 4.10 4.79
N ILE A 103 -18.01 3.37 5.88
CA ILE A 103 -18.51 1.99 5.78
C ILE A 103 -19.82 1.94 5.01
N ARG A 104 -20.76 2.86 5.26
CA ARG A 104 -22.01 2.96 4.50
C ARG A 104 -21.77 3.26 3.03
N GLU A 105 -20.86 4.18 2.71
CA GLU A 105 -20.50 4.49 1.31
C GLU A 105 -19.91 3.27 0.58
N LEU A 106 -19.09 2.47 1.26
CA LEU A 106 -18.54 1.22 0.71
C LEU A 106 -19.62 0.16 0.52
N GLN A 107 -20.55 0.01 1.47
CA GLN A 107 -21.70 -0.88 1.34
C GLN A 107 -22.61 -0.48 0.16
N ASP A 108 -22.81 0.82 -0.07
CA ASP A 108 -23.54 1.30 -1.23
C ASP A 108 -22.80 1.02 -2.55
N LYS A 109 -21.46 1.05 -2.55
CA LYS A 109 -20.66 0.65 -3.72
C LYS A 109 -20.78 -0.84 -4.02
N ILE A 110 -20.83 -1.71 -3.00
CA ILE A 110 -21.12 -3.14 -3.19
C ILE A 110 -22.46 -3.33 -3.91
N LYS A 111 -23.51 -2.66 -3.43
CA LYS A 111 -24.86 -2.73 -4.04
C LYS A 111 -24.89 -2.20 -5.48
N ARG A 112 -24.20 -1.09 -5.74
CA ARG A 112 -24.13 -0.46 -7.07
C ARG A 112 -23.24 -1.23 -8.05
N ASN A 113 -22.30 -2.02 -7.53
CA ASN A 113 -21.31 -2.80 -8.29
C ASN A 113 -20.70 -2.02 -9.48
N PRO A 114 -20.03 -0.88 -9.24
CA PRO A 114 -19.47 -0.09 -10.33
C PRO A 114 -18.35 -0.85 -11.04
N LYS A 115 -18.30 -0.71 -12.37
CA LYS A 115 -17.28 -1.37 -13.20
C LYS A 115 -15.88 -0.82 -12.91
N LYS A 116 -14.92 -1.72 -12.62
CA LYS A 116 -13.49 -1.38 -12.51
C LYS A 116 -12.97 -0.94 -13.88
N ARG A 117 -12.47 0.29 -13.97
CA ARG A 117 -11.78 0.76 -15.19
C ARG A 117 -10.35 0.27 -15.16
N LYS A 118 -9.89 -0.32 -16.27
CA LYS A 118 -8.47 -0.66 -16.44
C LYS A 118 -7.67 0.63 -16.53
N TYR A 119 -6.64 0.74 -15.70
CA TYR A 119 -5.68 1.83 -15.83
C TYR A 119 -4.74 1.51 -17.00
N ASN A 120 -4.65 2.43 -17.95
CA ASN A 120 -3.74 2.34 -19.08
C ASN A 120 -2.73 3.50 -18.94
N PRO A 121 -1.51 3.26 -18.44
CA PRO A 121 -0.49 4.30 -18.34
C PRO A 121 -0.10 4.82 -19.74
N SER A 122 0.30 6.09 -19.81
CA SER A 122 0.89 6.63 -21.05
C SER A 122 2.29 6.04 -21.26
N GLN A 123 2.77 6.11 -22.51
CA GLN A 123 4.15 5.71 -22.83
C GLN A 123 5.17 6.51 -22.01
N GLU A 124 4.96 7.82 -21.86
CA GLU A 124 5.77 8.70 -21.01
C GLU A 124 5.79 8.23 -19.55
N THR A 125 4.66 7.77 -19.00
CA THR A 125 4.60 7.22 -17.63
C THR A 125 5.47 5.95 -17.52
N LEU A 126 5.41 5.08 -18.52
CA LEU A 126 6.20 3.84 -18.52
C LEU A 126 7.70 4.12 -18.65
N GLU A 127 8.08 5.10 -19.47
CA GLU A 127 9.47 5.53 -19.63
C GLU A 127 10.00 6.16 -18.34
N PHE A 128 9.22 7.04 -17.71
CA PHE A 128 9.56 7.63 -16.42
C PHE A 128 9.79 6.57 -15.33
N GLU A 129 8.90 5.57 -15.24
CA GLU A 129 9.06 4.48 -14.28
C GLU A 129 10.32 3.64 -14.55
N LYS A 130 10.63 3.39 -15.83
CA LYS A 130 11.85 2.70 -16.23
C LYS A 130 13.10 3.49 -15.84
N ASP A 131 13.10 4.80 -16.01
CA ASP A 131 14.21 5.67 -15.63
C ASP A 131 14.40 5.71 -14.11
N ILE A 132 13.31 5.75 -13.34
CA ILE A 132 13.37 5.62 -11.88
C ILE A 132 14.01 4.31 -11.45
N VAL A 133 13.61 3.18 -12.05
CA VAL A 133 14.19 1.85 -11.78
C VAL A 133 15.68 1.84 -12.09
N ASN A 134 16.07 2.36 -13.25
CA ASN A 134 17.49 2.41 -13.66
C ASN A 134 18.32 3.28 -12.72
N ALA A 135 17.81 4.45 -12.34
CA ALA A 135 18.47 5.34 -11.38
C ALA A 135 18.64 4.68 -10.01
N ALA A 136 17.60 3.99 -9.51
CA ALA A 136 17.69 3.26 -8.25
C ALA A 136 18.74 2.15 -8.29
N LYS A 137 18.77 1.34 -9.35
CA LYS A 137 19.78 0.29 -9.55
C LYS A 137 21.20 0.86 -9.61
N TYR A 138 21.38 1.96 -10.33
CA TYR A 138 22.66 2.65 -10.40
C TYR A 138 23.11 3.13 -9.01
N PHE A 139 22.21 3.77 -8.27
CA PHE A 139 22.51 4.27 -6.92
C PHE A 139 22.89 3.14 -5.97
N ILE A 140 22.12 2.04 -5.94
CA ILE A 140 22.40 0.85 -5.13
C ILE A 140 23.80 0.30 -5.43
N LYS A 141 24.16 0.22 -6.72
CA LYS A 141 25.47 -0.25 -7.18
C LYS A 141 26.60 0.67 -6.71
N VAL A 142 26.48 1.98 -6.93
CA VAL A 142 27.53 2.96 -6.58
C VAL A 142 27.68 3.10 -5.06
N ALA A 143 26.58 3.06 -4.32
CA ALA A 143 26.59 3.15 -2.86
C ALA A 143 26.93 1.82 -2.16
N ASN A 144 27.18 0.72 -2.91
CA ASN A 144 27.45 -0.62 -2.38
C ASN A 144 26.38 -1.14 -1.39
N LEU A 145 25.11 -0.85 -1.64
CA LEU A 145 24.01 -1.22 -0.74
C LEU A 145 23.60 -2.69 -0.83
N ASN A 146 24.07 -3.44 -1.84
CA ASN A 146 23.80 -4.87 -2.04
C ASN A 146 24.50 -5.82 -1.02
N ARG A 147 25.14 -5.29 0.03
CA ARG A 147 26.04 -6.06 0.91
C ARG A 147 25.44 -6.45 2.26
N TYR A 148 24.12 -6.30 2.45
CA TYR A 148 23.43 -6.71 3.67
C TYR A 148 22.25 -7.61 3.34
#